data_AF-A0A9E8AT12-F1
#
_entry.id   AF-A0A9E8AT12-F1
#
_cell.length_a   1.000
_cell.length_b   1.000
_cell.length_c   1.000
_cell.angle_alpha   90.00
_cell.angle_beta   90.00
_cell.angle_gamma   90.00
#
_symmetry.space_group_name_H-M   'P 1'
#
loop_
_entity.id
_entity.type
_entity.pdbx_description
1 polymer ?
#
loop_
_entity_poly.entity_id
_entity_poly.type
_entity_poly.pdbx_seq_one_letter_code
_entity_poly.pdbx_strand_id
1 'polypeptide(L)'
;MTFTQMLTLAEAAAPIVIDGGLGSAAEDRGIDLDHALWSAELIRRDPDTLMAVHTAFVAAGAQVLTTASYQASPLGFAEAGISAEEGSRIIGDSVRIARTAADRNATPGTSILIAGSVGPYGAALGDGAEYTGSYHRSPEDYTAFHRPRIEALAEAGADLLAIETQPRLDEIRALIALTEDIGLPAWVTVTLQGTTDTTAPTMPDGSTLADLAEAVAASASVRAVGVNCVRPSLVTPALSELSKHMDLPLIAYPNSGETYDADTLTWHDGAEPGVGSWPVAEWTRLGARIIGGCCRVRPDDIAELSERTSR
;
A
#
# COMPACT_ATOMS: atom_id res chain seq x y z
N MET A 1 -3.02 1.97 -20.51
CA MET A 1 -1.79 2.68 -20.10
C MET A 1 -1.02 1.76 -19.16
N THR A 2 0.32 1.69 -19.21
CA THR A 2 1.10 0.93 -18.22
C THR A 2 1.48 1.82 -17.03
N PHE A 3 1.88 1.22 -15.91
CA PHE A 3 2.34 1.99 -14.74
C PHE A 3 3.52 2.93 -15.07
N THR A 4 4.47 2.47 -15.88
CA THR A 4 5.58 3.31 -16.36
C THR A 4 5.09 4.52 -17.14
N GLN A 5 4.14 4.32 -18.07
CA GLN A 5 3.58 5.43 -18.85
C GLN A 5 2.84 6.42 -17.95
N MET A 6 2.13 5.91 -16.93
CA MET A 6 1.42 6.74 -15.97
C MET A 6 2.39 7.61 -15.13
N LEU A 7 3.49 7.03 -14.66
CA LEU A 7 4.55 7.76 -13.95
C LEU A 7 5.17 8.87 -14.81
N THR A 8 5.51 8.56 -16.07
CA THR A 8 6.05 9.57 -17.01
C THR A 8 5.08 10.73 -17.24
N LEU A 9 3.77 10.46 -17.31
CA LEU A 9 2.77 11.52 -17.42
C LEU A 9 2.67 12.35 -16.14
N ALA A 10 2.76 11.71 -14.98
CA ALA A 10 2.71 12.38 -13.68
C ALA A 10 3.87 13.34 -13.45
N GLU A 11 5.05 13.07 -14.03
CA GLU A 11 6.20 13.99 -13.98
C GLU A 11 5.95 15.32 -14.70
N ALA A 12 5.12 15.31 -15.75
CA ALA A 12 4.80 16.48 -16.56
C ALA A 12 3.47 17.15 -16.16
N ALA A 13 2.72 16.55 -15.23
CA ALA A 13 1.38 16.96 -14.86
C ALA A 13 1.20 16.93 -13.34
N ALA A 14 0.08 16.39 -12.87
CA ALA A 14 -0.25 16.22 -11.47
C ALA A 14 0.20 14.85 -10.93
N PRO A 15 0.44 14.71 -9.62
CA PRO A 15 0.63 13.39 -9.00
C PRO A 15 -0.54 12.45 -9.27
N ILE A 16 -0.22 11.16 -9.39
CA ILE A 16 -1.18 10.07 -9.47
C ILE A 16 -1.87 9.95 -8.11
N VAL A 17 -3.20 10.01 -8.10
CA VAL A 17 -3.99 9.76 -6.90
C VAL A 17 -4.34 8.28 -6.82
N ILE A 18 -4.00 7.62 -5.72
CA ILE A 18 -4.39 6.22 -5.44
C ILE A 18 -5.56 6.18 -4.46
N ASP A 19 -6.07 5.00 -4.16
CA ASP A 19 -7.18 4.83 -3.23
C ASP A 19 -6.79 5.08 -1.76
N GLY A 20 -7.73 4.78 -0.86
CA GLY A 20 -7.61 4.95 0.59
C GLY A 20 -7.69 3.64 1.35
N GLY A 21 -8.04 3.71 2.64
CA GLY A 21 -8.15 2.55 3.50
C GLY A 21 -9.35 1.67 3.15
N LEU A 22 -9.11 0.55 2.45
CA LEU A 22 -10.16 -0.41 2.10
C LEU A 22 -10.94 -0.90 3.33
N GLY A 23 -10.25 -1.20 4.43
CA GLY A 23 -10.89 -1.62 5.67
C GLY A 23 -11.89 -0.58 6.17
N SER A 24 -11.45 0.66 6.34
CA SER A 24 -12.32 1.74 6.84
C SER A 24 -13.50 2.04 5.92
N ALA A 25 -13.31 1.94 4.61
CA ALA A 25 -14.41 2.09 3.65
C ALA A 25 -15.40 0.89 3.68
N ALA A 26 -14.94 -0.29 4.07
CA ALA A 26 -15.77 -1.48 4.29
C ALA A 26 -16.54 -1.39 5.63
N GLU A 27 -15.94 -0.87 6.69
CA GLU A 27 -16.60 -0.61 7.99
C GLU A 27 -17.80 0.33 7.83
N ASP A 28 -17.66 1.40 7.03
CA ASP A 28 -18.76 2.31 6.71
C ASP A 28 -19.95 1.62 6.01
N ARG A 29 -19.72 0.42 5.47
CA ARG A 29 -20.74 -0.43 4.83
C ARG A 29 -21.19 -1.59 5.72
N GLY A 30 -20.80 -1.58 7.00
CA GLY A 30 -21.23 -2.55 8.00
C GLY A 30 -20.42 -3.85 8.00
N ILE A 31 -19.24 -3.88 7.37
CA ILE A 31 -18.33 -5.02 7.45
C ILE A 31 -17.60 -4.99 8.79
N ASP A 32 -17.66 -6.10 9.52
CA ASP A 32 -16.89 -6.33 10.72
C ASP A 32 -15.45 -6.74 10.37
N LEU A 33 -14.47 -5.97 10.84
CA LEU A 33 -13.05 -6.21 10.62
C LEU A 33 -12.36 -6.93 11.79
N ASP A 34 -13.10 -7.29 12.85
CA ASP A 34 -12.56 -7.95 14.06
C ASP A 34 -12.24 -9.44 13.82
N HIS A 35 -11.50 -9.71 12.74
CA HIS A 35 -10.97 -11.02 12.39
C HIS A 35 -9.70 -10.89 11.53
N ALA A 36 -8.67 -11.67 11.82
CA ALA A 36 -7.35 -11.64 11.18
C ALA A 36 -7.33 -11.87 9.64
N LEU A 37 -8.47 -12.23 9.05
CA LEU A 37 -8.65 -12.50 7.62
C LEU A 37 -9.91 -11.82 7.07
N TRP A 38 -10.31 -10.69 7.65
CA TRP A 38 -11.51 -9.97 7.22
C TRP A 38 -11.52 -9.73 5.71
N SER A 39 -10.36 -9.46 5.08
CA SER A 39 -10.28 -9.16 3.65
C SER A 39 -10.52 -10.41 2.79
N ALA A 40 -9.97 -11.56 3.19
CA ALA A 40 -10.24 -12.83 2.53
C ALA A 40 -11.71 -13.24 2.67
N GLU A 41 -12.30 -12.99 3.84
CA GLU A 41 -13.71 -13.30 4.06
C GLU A 41 -14.63 -12.36 3.27
N LEU A 42 -14.28 -11.08 3.20
CA LEU A 42 -14.99 -10.10 2.37
C LEU A 42 -14.98 -10.50 0.90
N ILE A 43 -13.82 -10.88 0.36
CA ILE A 43 -13.69 -11.39 -1.03
C ILE A 43 -14.61 -12.59 -1.25
N ARG A 44 -14.70 -13.51 -0.29
CA ARG A 44 -15.42 -14.79 -0.44
C ARG A 44 -16.91 -14.68 -0.21
N ARG A 45 -17.34 -13.89 0.78
CA ARG A 45 -18.73 -13.83 1.24
C ARG A 45 -19.49 -12.63 0.72
N ASP A 46 -18.82 -11.50 0.52
CA ASP A 46 -19.46 -10.26 0.09
C ASP A 46 -18.59 -9.48 -0.93
N PRO A 47 -18.32 -10.10 -2.10
CA PRO A 47 -17.56 -9.46 -3.18
C PRO A 47 -18.27 -8.23 -3.74
N ASP A 48 -19.59 -8.12 -3.58
CA ASP A 48 -20.37 -6.96 -4.03
C ASP A 48 -20.06 -5.73 -3.17
N THR A 49 -19.90 -5.89 -1.85
CA THR A 49 -19.44 -4.80 -0.99
C THR A 49 -18.02 -4.37 -1.34
N LEU A 50 -17.10 -5.31 -1.58
CA LEU A 50 -15.74 -4.96 -2.02
C LEU A 50 -15.74 -4.22 -3.37
N MET A 51 -16.55 -4.68 -4.33
CA MET A 51 -16.76 -4.00 -5.61
C MET A 51 -17.28 -2.56 -5.42
N ALA A 52 -18.21 -2.36 -4.49
CA ALA A 52 -18.78 -1.05 -4.17
C ALA A 52 -17.76 -0.12 -3.52
N VAL A 53 -16.85 -0.65 -2.67
CA VAL A 53 -15.73 0.12 -2.11
C VAL A 53 -14.78 0.59 -3.21
N HIS A 54 -14.32 -0.33 -4.08
CA HIS A 54 -13.47 0.04 -5.21
C HIS A 54 -14.13 1.05 -6.15
N THR A 55 -15.42 0.84 -6.46
CA THR A 55 -16.21 1.77 -7.30
C THR A 55 -16.27 3.16 -6.68
N ALA A 56 -16.41 3.27 -5.36
CA ALA A 56 -16.42 4.55 -4.67
C ALA A 56 -15.07 5.27 -4.77
N PHE A 57 -13.95 4.56 -4.64
CA PHE A 57 -12.63 5.16 -4.83
C PHE A 57 -12.37 5.61 -6.27
N VAL A 58 -12.81 4.83 -7.27
CA VAL A 58 -12.75 5.29 -8.67
C VAL A 58 -13.57 6.56 -8.87
N ALA A 59 -14.80 6.61 -8.34
CA ALA A 59 -15.65 7.79 -8.43
C ALA A 59 -15.04 9.02 -7.72
N ALA A 60 -14.25 8.79 -6.68
CA ALA A 60 -13.47 9.81 -5.97
C ALA A 60 -12.20 10.26 -6.73
N GLY A 61 -11.89 9.65 -7.88
CA GLY A 61 -10.75 10.05 -8.71
C GLY A 61 -9.47 9.25 -8.48
N ALA A 62 -9.55 8.10 -7.81
CA ALA A 62 -8.41 7.17 -7.74
C ALA A 62 -8.05 6.64 -9.14
N GLN A 63 -6.77 6.71 -9.49
CA GLN A 63 -6.18 6.27 -10.76
C GLN A 63 -5.48 4.90 -10.62
N VAL A 64 -5.21 4.47 -9.39
CA VAL A 64 -4.75 3.13 -9.05
C VAL A 64 -5.56 2.61 -7.88
N LEU A 65 -6.07 1.38 -7.98
CA LEU A 65 -6.74 0.67 -6.89
C LEU A 65 -5.81 -0.39 -6.32
N THR A 66 -5.70 -0.47 -5.00
CA THR A 66 -4.99 -1.54 -4.29
C THR A 66 -5.93 -2.70 -4.01
N THR A 67 -5.48 -3.94 -4.22
CA THR A 67 -6.33 -5.12 -3.99
C THR A 67 -6.50 -5.44 -2.51
N ALA A 68 -7.57 -6.14 -2.14
CA ALA A 68 -7.83 -6.60 -0.77
C ALA A 68 -6.95 -7.81 -0.32
N SER A 69 -5.67 -7.83 -0.70
CA SER A 69 -4.73 -8.95 -0.51
C SER A 69 -3.62 -8.68 0.53
N TYR A 70 -3.67 -7.55 1.25
CA TYR A 70 -2.67 -7.14 2.23
C TYR A 70 -2.31 -8.23 3.27
N GLN A 71 -3.32 -8.88 3.86
CA GLN A 71 -3.15 -9.98 4.83
C GLN A 71 -3.39 -11.38 4.23
N ALA A 72 -3.77 -11.47 2.95
CA ALA A 72 -4.07 -12.74 2.29
C ALA A 72 -2.78 -13.54 2.04
N SER A 73 -2.39 -14.37 3.01
CA SER A 73 -1.10 -15.06 3.04
C SER A 73 -1.26 -16.55 3.31
N PRO A 74 -0.27 -17.39 2.93
CA PRO A 74 -0.29 -18.82 3.24
C PRO A 74 -0.45 -19.11 4.74
N LEU A 75 0.18 -18.31 5.60
CA LEU A 75 0.09 -18.45 7.06
C LEU A 75 -1.35 -18.23 7.54
N GLY A 76 -1.95 -17.09 7.19
CA GLY A 76 -3.32 -16.77 7.59
C GLY A 76 -4.32 -17.80 7.04
N PHE A 77 -4.19 -18.18 5.76
CA PHE A 77 -5.06 -19.20 5.17
C PHE A 77 -4.96 -20.56 5.87
N ALA A 78 -3.75 -21.00 6.21
CA ALA A 78 -3.57 -22.25 6.95
C ALA A 78 -4.25 -22.22 8.33
N GLU A 79 -4.15 -21.11 9.07
CA GLU A 79 -4.81 -20.91 10.36
C GLU A 79 -6.34 -20.93 10.24
N ALA A 80 -6.88 -20.43 9.14
CA ALA A 80 -8.31 -20.47 8.84
C ALA A 80 -8.78 -21.79 8.18
N GLY A 81 -7.90 -22.76 7.98
CA GLY A 81 -8.22 -24.04 7.33
C GLY A 81 -8.52 -23.94 5.83
N ILE A 82 -8.05 -22.88 5.17
CA ILE A 82 -8.17 -22.65 3.72
C ILE A 82 -6.96 -23.29 3.02
N SER A 83 -7.21 -24.07 1.96
CA SER A 83 -6.12 -24.72 1.21
C SER A 83 -5.29 -23.71 0.43
N ALA A 84 -4.05 -24.06 0.05
CA ALA A 84 -3.20 -23.19 -0.75
C ALA A 84 -3.87 -22.81 -2.09
N GLU A 85 -4.51 -23.76 -2.76
CA GLU A 85 -5.22 -23.54 -4.02
C GLU A 85 -6.42 -22.62 -3.85
N GLU A 86 -7.16 -22.76 -2.75
CA GLU A 86 -8.26 -21.86 -2.44
C GLU A 86 -7.76 -20.45 -2.07
N GLY A 87 -6.67 -20.36 -1.32
CA GLY A 87 -6.01 -19.11 -0.99
C GLY A 87 -5.55 -18.34 -2.24
N SER A 88 -4.89 -19.01 -3.19
CA SER A 88 -4.51 -18.41 -4.46
C SER A 88 -5.72 -17.92 -5.28
N ARG A 89 -6.83 -18.68 -5.25
CA ARG A 89 -8.08 -18.23 -5.90
C ARG A 89 -8.64 -16.96 -5.25
N ILE A 90 -8.70 -16.89 -3.92
CA ILE A 90 -9.16 -15.71 -3.17
C ILE A 90 -8.29 -14.49 -3.50
N ILE A 91 -6.96 -14.66 -3.53
CA ILE A 91 -6.05 -13.57 -3.92
C ILE A 91 -6.35 -13.12 -5.35
N GLY A 92 -6.51 -14.04 -6.30
CA GLY A 92 -6.86 -13.70 -7.68
C GLY A 92 -8.25 -13.09 -7.85
N ASP A 93 -9.23 -13.46 -7.02
CA ASP A 93 -10.55 -12.84 -6.98
C ASP A 93 -10.46 -11.36 -6.57
N SER A 94 -9.57 -11.00 -5.64
CA SER A 94 -9.35 -9.59 -5.24
C SER A 94 -8.94 -8.71 -6.43
N VAL A 95 -8.07 -9.22 -7.32
CA VAL A 95 -7.65 -8.53 -8.55
C VAL A 95 -8.83 -8.41 -9.52
N ARG A 96 -9.58 -9.48 -9.74
CA ARG A 96 -10.72 -9.50 -10.68
C ARG A 96 -11.86 -8.58 -10.24
N ILE A 97 -12.11 -8.48 -8.95
CA ILE A 97 -13.10 -7.57 -8.38
C ILE A 97 -12.66 -6.11 -8.61
N ALA A 98 -11.43 -5.76 -8.23
CA ALA A 98 -10.90 -4.41 -8.44
C ALA A 98 -10.87 -4.02 -9.93
N ARG A 99 -10.47 -4.96 -10.80
CA ARG A 99 -10.48 -4.78 -12.27
C ARG A 99 -11.89 -4.50 -12.79
N THR A 100 -12.87 -5.26 -12.35
CA THR A 100 -14.27 -5.06 -12.76
C THR A 100 -14.78 -3.69 -12.33
N ALA A 101 -14.41 -3.23 -11.13
CA ALA A 101 -14.76 -1.88 -10.66
C ALA A 101 -14.10 -0.80 -11.54
N ALA A 102 -12.82 -0.96 -11.87
CA ALA A 102 -12.11 -0.08 -12.79
C ALA A 102 -12.76 -0.03 -14.19
N ASP A 103 -13.01 -1.19 -14.79
CA ASP A 103 -13.53 -1.29 -16.17
C ASP A 103 -14.95 -0.73 -16.30
N ARG A 104 -15.82 -0.95 -15.29
CA ARG A 104 -17.21 -0.43 -15.29
C ARG A 104 -17.28 1.10 -15.17
N ASN A 105 -16.25 1.72 -14.60
CA ASN A 105 -16.19 3.16 -14.37
C ASN A 105 -15.17 3.86 -15.26
N ALA A 106 -14.52 3.13 -16.18
CA ALA A 106 -13.57 3.69 -17.13
C ALA A 106 -14.30 4.64 -18.09
N THR A 107 -13.84 5.89 -18.13
CA THR A 107 -14.27 6.86 -19.14
C THR A 107 -13.28 6.89 -20.30
N PRO A 108 -13.71 7.23 -21.53
CA PRO A 108 -12.79 7.30 -22.68
C PRO A 108 -11.56 8.17 -22.38
N GLY A 109 -10.37 7.58 -22.53
CA GLY A 109 -9.10 8.27 -22.27
C GLY A 109 -8.58 8.16 -20.83
N THR A 110 -9.34 7.57 -19.90
CA THR A 110 -8.85 7.23 -18.56
C THR A 110 -8.36 5.79 -18.50
N SER A 111 -7.34 5.53 -17.69
CA SER A 111 -6.86 4.18 -17.39
C SER A 111 -6.70 4.09 -15.88
N ILE A 112 -7.39 3.13 -15.26
CA ILE A 112 -7.27 2.84 -13.83
C ILE A 112 -6.45 1.55 -13.72
N LEU A 113 -5.36 1.61 -12.97
CA LEU A 113 -4.49 0.44 -12.74
C LEU A 113 -4.88 -0.30 -11.48
N ILE A 114 -4.57 -1.59 -11.43
CA ILE A 114 -4.78 -2.44 -10.25
C ILE A 114 -3.43 -2.86 -9.69
N ALA A 115 -3.11 -2.37 -8.50
CA ALA A 115 -1.94 -2.75 -7.74
C ALA A 115 -2.24 -3.94 -6.83
N GLY A 116 -1.52 -5.03 -7.03
CA GLY A 116 -1.59 -6.19 -6.15
C GLY A 116 -0.95 -5.86 -4.80
N SER A 117 -1.75 -5.74 -3.75
CA SER A 117 -1.30 -5.45 -2.38
C SER A 117 -0.51 -6.62 -1.78
N VAL A 118 0.70 -6.32 -1.31
CA VAL A 118 1.64 -7.26 -0.68
C VAL A 118 2.07 -6.67 0.67
N GLY A 119 1.34 -7.01 1.73
CA GLY A 119 1.69 -6.63 3.11
C GLY A 119 2.89 -7.42 3.66
N PRO A 120 3.52 -6.97 4.74
CA PRO A 120 4.68 -7.64 5.34
C PRO A 120 4.30 -8.96 6.03
N TYR A 121 5.31 -9.77 6.32
CA TYR A 121 5.18 -10.95 7.18
C TYR A 121 4.57 -10.60 8.54
N GLY A 122 4.96 -9.44 9.11
CA GLY A 122 4.40 -8.93 10.37
C GLY A 122 2.88 -8.82 10.38
N ALA A 123 2.26 -8.42 9.27
CA ALA A 123 0.80 -8.30 9.19
C ALA A 123 0.08 -9.66 9.26
N ALA A 124 0.76 -10.74 8.88
CA ALA A 124 0.23 -12.10 8.99
C ALA A 124 0.39 -12.71 10.39
N LEU A 125 1.20 -12.09 11.27
CA LEU A 125 1.32 -12.49 12.68
C LEU A 125 0.14 -11.97 13.52
N GLY A 126 -0.52 -10.90 13.08
CA GLY A 126 -1.71 -10.35 13.75
C GLY A 126 -1.43 -9.71 15.11
N ASP A 127 -0.18 -9.34 15.39
CA ASP A 127 0.30 -8.80 16.67
C ASP A 127 0.87 -7.37 16.54
N GLY A 128 0.60 -6.68 15.43
CA GLY A 128 1.11 -5.33 15.17
C GLY A 128 2.57 -5.28 14.74
N ALA A 129 3.20 -6.43 14.48
CA ALA A 129 4.58 -6.53 14.03
C ALA A 129 4.87 -5.78 12.72
N GLU A 130 3.87 -5.47 11.90
CA GLU A 130 4.00 -4.58 10.73
C GLU A 130 4.42 -3.14 11.09
N TYR A 131 4.30 -2.73 12.36
CA TYR A 131 4.73 -1.41 12.85
C TYR A 131 5.94 -1.46 13.78
N THR A 132 6.28 -2.63 14.32
CA THR A 132 7.43 -2.80 15.23
C THR A 132 8.63 -3.49 14.57
N GLY A 133 8.40 -4.26 13.50
CA GLY A 133 9.44 -5.07 12.86
C GLY A 133 9.99 -6.17 13.76
N SER A 134 9.29 -6.55 14.83
CA SER A 134 9.72 -7.51 15.87
C SER A 134 9.69 -8.98 15.42
N TYR A 135 10.19 -9.26 14.23
CA TYR A 135 10.36 -10.59 13.66
C TYR A 135 11.64 -10.65 12.83
N HIS A 136 12.12 -11.86 12.54
CA HIS A 136 13.23 -12.07 11.62
C HIS A 136 13.10 -13.44 10.99
N ARG A 137 13.37 -13.53 9.69
CA ARG A 137 13.34 -14.76 8.89
C ARG A 137 14.51 -14.76 7.91
N SER A 138 14.87 -15.93 7.38
CA SER A 138 15.86 -15.98 6.31
C SER A 138 15.29 -15.43 4.99
N PRO A 139 16.13 -15.01 4.03
CA PRO A 139 15.67 -14.62 2.71
C PRO A 139 14.83 -15.70 2.00
N GLU A 140 15.16 -16.97 2.20
CA GLU A 140 14.42 -18.11 1.65
C GLU A 140 13.04 -18.24 2.28
N ASP A 141 12.92 -18.04 3.59
CA ASP A 141 11.64 -18.06 4.31
C ASP A 141 10.73 -16.92 3.85
N TYR A 142 11.26 -15.69 3.72
CA TYR A 142 10.49 -14.57 3.17
C TYR A 142 10.03 -14.84 1.75
N THR A 143 10.91 -15.40 0.90
CA THR A 143 10.57 -15.77 -0.47
C THR A 143 9.47 -16.82 -0.50
N ALA A 144 9.57 -17.87 0.30
CA ALA A 144 8.57 -18.93 0.39
C ALA A 144 7.22 -18.42 0.89
N PHE A 145 7.23 -17.46 1.81
CA PHE A 145 6.02 -16.83 2.34
C PHE A 145 5.32 -15.94 1.29
N HIS A 146 6.05 -15.10 0.56
CA HIS A 146 5.47 -14.12 -0.35
C HIS A 146 5.16 -14.65 -1.75
N ARG A 147 5.93 -15.62 -2.24
CA ARG A 147 5.84 -16.14 -3.61
C ARG A 147 4.43 -16.57 -4.01
N PRO A 148 3.68 -17.38 -3.23
CA PRO A 148 2.35 -17.82 -3.63
C PRO A 148 1.37 -16.66 -3.85
N ARG A 149 1.46 -15.61 -3.03
CA ARG A 149 0.62 -14.41 -3.18
C ARG A 149 1.00 -13.62 -4.42
N ILE A 150 2.28 -13.36 -4.62
CA ILE A 150 2.75 -12.57 -5.76
C ILE A 150 2.45 -13.29 -7.08
N GLU A 151 2.65 -14.60 -7.16
CA GLU A 151 2.31 -15.40 -8.34
C GLU A 151 0.80 -15.34 -8.61
N ALA A 152 -0.06 -15.51 -7.59
CA ALA A 152 -1.51 -15.40 -7.76
C ALA A 152 -1.96 -14.00 -8.20
N LEU A 153 -1.35 -12.93 -7.70
CA LEU A 153 -1.61 -11.55 -8.13
C LEU A 153 -1.22 -11.33 -9.60
N ALA A 154 -0.05 -11.84 -9.99
CA ALA A 154 0.45 -11.71 -11.35
C ALA A 154 -0.38 -12.50 -12.36
N GLU A 155 -0.69 -13.77 -12.04
CA GLU A 155 -1.54 -14.64 -12.88
C GLU A 155 -2.95 -14.07 -13.06
N ALA A 156 -3.48 -13.38 -12.04
CA ALA A 156 -4.80 -12.74 -12.11
C ALA A 156 -4.80 -11.41 -12.89
N GLY A 157 -3.64 -10.89 -13.29
CA GLY A 157 -3.52 -9.69 -14.12
C GLY A 157 -3.45 -8.38 -13.34
N ALA A 158 -2.76 -8.37 -12.19
CA ALA A 158 -2.35 -7.11 -11.56
C ALA A 158 -1.40 -6.33 -12.50
N ASP A 159 -1.55 -5.01 -12.57
CA ASP A 159 -0.72 -4.15 -13.44
C ASP A 159 0.67 -3.87 -12.83
N LEU A 160 0.75 -3.98 -11.50
CA LEU A 160 1.91 -3.70 -10.66
C LEU A 160 1.71 -4.34 -9.27
N LEU A 161 2.78 -4.40 -8.48
CA LEU A 161 2.74 -4.80 -7.08
C LEU A 161 2.87 -3.58 -6.15
N ALA A 162 2.04 -3.54 -5.11
CA ALA A 162 2.15 -2.62 -4.00
C ALA A 162 2.83 -3.35 -2.83
N ILE A 163 4.17 -3.29 -2.77
CA ILE A 163 4.92 -3.81 -1.63
C ILE A 163 4.84 -2.77 -0.53
N GLU A 164 3.90 -2.95 0.39
CA GLU A 164 3.47 -1.87 1.28
C GLU A 164 3.61 -2.22 2.76
N THR A 165 3.65 -1.18 3.59
CA THR A 165 3.73 -1.24 5.06
C THR A 165 4.91 -2.07 5.56
N GLN A 166 6.06 -2.02 4.87
CA GLN A 166 7.21 -2.87 5.22
C GLN A 166 7.99 -2.26 6.41
N PRO A 167 8.15 -2.97 7.54
CA PRO A 167 8.89 -2.45 8.69
C PRO A 167 10.37 -2.87 8.72
N ARG A 168 10.78 -3.79 7.84
CA ARG A 168 12.12 -4.36 7.83
C ARG A 168 12.79 -4.36 6.46
N LEU A 169 14.08 -4.04 6.43
CA LEU A 169 14.86 -3.98 5.19
C LEU A 169 15.26 -5.37 4.66
N ASP A 170 15.46 -6.35 5.54
CA ASP A 170 15.77 -7.73 5.14
C ASP A 170 14.63 -8.38 4.33
N GLU A 171 13.39 -8.15 4.73
CA GLU A 171 12.19 -8.57 4.00
C GLU A 171 12.05 -7.84 2.66
N ILE A 172 12.26 -6.52 2.62
CA ILE A 172 12.22 -5.73 1.37
C ILE A 172 13.19 -6.28 0.33
N ARG A 173 14.41 -6.63 0.73
CA ARG A 173 15.41 -7.21 -0.18
C ARG A 173 14.95 -8.52 -0.80
N ALA A 174 14.31 -9.39 -0.01
CA ALA A 174 13.72 -10.64 -0.52
C ALA A 174 12.57 -10.37 -1.49
N LEU A 175 11.68 -9.42 -1.18
CA LEU A 175 10.57 -9.02 -2.03
C LEU A 175 11.02 -8.38 -3.35
N ILE A 176 12.09 -7.56 -3.33
CA ILE A 176 12.70 -6.99 -4.53
C ILE A 176 13.19 -8.09 -5.46
N ALA A 177 13.98 -9.05 -4.94
CA ALA A 177 14.48 -10.17 -5.72
C ALA A 177 13.34 -10.99 -6.34
N LEU A 178 12.30 -11.28 -5.55
CA LEU A 178 11.11 -12.00 -6.02
C LEU A 178 10.33 -11.21 -7.09
N THR A 179 10.27 -9.89 -6.98
CA THR A 179 9.58 -9.04 -7.95
C THR A 179 10.31 -9.03 -9.30
N GLU A 180 11.64 -9.00 -9.30
CA GLU A 180 12.44 -9.13 -10.53
C GLU A 180 12.19 -10.47 -11.23
N ASP A 181 12.11 -11.57 -10.48
CA ASP A 181 11.82 -12.89 -11.03
C ASP A 181 10.45 -12.95 -11.73
N ILE A 182 9.45 -12.24 -11.18
CA ILE A 182 8.06 -12.23 -11.66
C ILE A 182 7.88 -11.24 -12.83
N GLY A 183 8.66 -10.17 -12.87
CA GLY A 183 8.68 -9.20 -13.97
C GLY A 183 7.53 -8.20 -13.98
N LEU A 184 6.82 -8.03 -12.87
CA LEU A 184 5.87 -6.93 -12.68
C LEU A 184 6.58 -5.70 -12.11
N PRO A 185 6.19 -4.48 -12.54
CA PRO A 185 6.67 -3.29 -11.88
C PRO A 185 6.09 -3.21 -10.45
N ALA A 186 6.79 -2.55 -9.54
CA ALA A 186 6.33 -2.38 -8.17
C ALA A 186 6.61 -0.98 -7.62
N TRP A 187 5.90 -0.62 -6.55
CA TRP A 187 6.41 0.34 -5.58
C TRP A 187 6.74 -0.34 -4.26
N VAL A 188 7.63 0.28 -3.48
CA VAL A 188 7.96 -0.15 -2.11
C VAL A 188 7.62 0.98 -1.14
N THR A 189 6.80 0.71 -0.14
CA THR A 189 6.57 1.66 0.96
C THR A 189 6.81 1.05 2.32
N VAL A 190 7.34 1.88 3.21
CA VAL A 190 7.74 1.48 4.56
C VAL A 190 6.93 2.19 5.62
N THR A 191 6.76 1.53 6.76
CA THR A 191 6.37 2.19 8.00
C THR A 191 7.58 2.85 8.64
N LEU A 192 7.36 3.82 9.52
CA LEU A 192 8.42 4.55 10.20
C LEU A 192 8.15 4.65 11.69
N GLN A 193 9.23 4.64 12.47
CA GLN A 193 9.21 5.08 13.85
C GLN A 193 9.67 6.54 13.93
N GLY A 194 9.03 7.30 14.83
CA GLY A 194 9.30 8.72 15.01
C GLY A 194 10.71 8.99 15.55
N THR A 195 11.19 10.22 15.39
CA THR A 195 12.49 10.62 15.93
C THR A 195 12.34 11.35 17.26
N THR A 196 13.23 11.05 18.19
CA THR A 196 13.52 11.94 19.32
C THR A 196 14.59 12.92 18.84
N ASP A 197 14.19 14.15 18.54
CA ASP A 197 15.05 15.31 18.24
C ASP A 197 16.11 15.15 17.12
N THR A 198 15.90 15.91 16.03
CA THR A 198 16.89 16.36 15.02
C THR A 198 17.36 15.40 13.91
N THR A 199 16.95 14.13 13.89
CA THR A 199 17.29 13.19 12.78
C THR A 199 16.09 12.82 11.90
N ALA A 200 16.36 12.37 10.67
CA ALA A 200 15.36 11.81 9.77
C ALA A 200 14.75 10.52 10.36
N PRO A 201 13.47 10.20 10.07
CA PRO A 201 12.84 8.99 10.58
C PRO A 201 13.52 7.73 10.06
N THR A 202 13.44 6.66 10.85
CA THR A 202 13.97 5.34 10.53
C THR A 202 12.85 4.32 10.42
N MET A 203 13.14 3.20 9.77
CA MET A 203 12.27 2.03 9.79
C MET A 203 12.25 1.41 11.19
N PRO A 204 11.19 0.66 11.57
CA PRO A 204 11.10 -0.02 12.86
C PRO A 204 12.28 -0.95 13.18
N ASP A 205 12.85 -1.62 12.17
CA ASP A 205 14.06 -2.46 12.35
C ASP A 205 15.37 -1.69 12.59
N GLY A 206 15.31 -0.35 12.56
CA GLY A 206 16.44 0.56 12.75
C GLY A 206 17.14 0.98 11.44
N SER A 207 16.76 0.41 10.29
CA SER A 207 17.32 0.80 8.99
C SER A 207 16.98 2.24 8.63
N THR A 208 17.89 2.91 7.95
CA THR A 208 17.69 4.30 7.49
C THR A 208 16.99 4.34 6.14
N LEU A 209 16.42 5.50 5.80
CA LEU A 209 15.87 5.73 4.45
C LEU A 209 16.94 5.75 3.35
N ALA A 210 18.21 5.99 3.71
CA ALA A 210 19.33 5.82 2.78
C ALA A 210 19.59 4.34 2.47
N ASP A 211 19.52 3.45 3.47
CA ASP A 211 19.66 2.00 3.27
C ASP A 211 18.52 1.45 2.41
N LEU A 212 17.29 1.94 2.63
CA LEU A 212 16.14 1.64 1.76
C LEU A 212 16.39 2.09 0.32
N ALA A 213 16.93 3.31 0.15
CA ALA A 213 17.21 3.84 -1.17
C ALA A 213 18.25 3.01 -1.94
N GLU A 214 19.31 2.59 -1.26
CA GLU A 214 20.32 1.69 -1.81
C GLU A 214 19.72 0.35 -2.24
N ALA A 215 18.88 -0.26 -1.38
CA ALA A 215 18.23 -1.53 -1.70
C ALA A 215 17.29 -1.43 -2.92
N VAL A 216 16.52 -0.35 -3.01
CA VAL A 216 15.60 -0.10 -4.13
C VAL A 216 16.35 0.21 -5.42
N ALA A 217 17.45 0.97 -5.37
CA ALA A 217 18.24 1.32 -6.53
C ALA A 217 18.87 0.10 -7.23
N ALA A 218 18.98 -1.03 -6.54
CA ALA A 218 19.44 -2.29 -7.12
C ALA A 218 18.39 -3.00 -7.99
N SER A 219 17.15 -2.50 -8.05
CA SER A 219 16.03 -3.08 -8.79
C SER A 219 15.67 -2.27 -10.04
N ALA A 220 15.46 -2.96 -11.16
CA ALA A 220 14.84 -2.41 -12.36
C ALA A 220 13.30 -2.45 -12.30
N SER A 221 12.75 -3.36 -11.50
CA SER A 221 11.31 -3.57 -11.35
C SER A 221 10.65 -2.61 -10.36
N VAL A 222 11.37 -2.11 -9.34
CA VAL A 222 10.84 -1.05 -8.45
C VAL A 222 10.89 0.30 -9.15
N ARG A 223 9.73 0.97 -9.24
CA ARG A 223 9.55 2.23 -10.00
C ARG A 223 9.10 3.40 -9.14
N ALA A 224 8.76 3.16 -7.87
CA ALA A 224 8.48 4.20 -6.90
C ALA A 224 8.76 3.70 -5.48
N VAL A 225 9.05 4.62 -4.56
CA VAL A 225 9.32 4.28 -3.15
C VAL A 225 8.92 5.40 -2.21
N GLY A 226 8.53 5.04 -1.00
CA GLY A 226 8.20 6.04 0.00
C GLY A 226 7.56 5.43 1.24
N VAL A 227 6.48 6.03 1.71
CA VAL A 227 5.92 5.72 3.03
C VAL A 227 4.41 5.60 2.98
N ASN A 228 3.89 4.68 3.78
CA ASN A 228 2.46 4.53 3.98
C ASN A 228 2.13 4.08 5.40
N CYS A 229 0.87 4.23 5.78
CA CYS A 229 0.38 3.82 7.10
C CYS A 229 1.19 4.43 8.27
N VAL A 230 1.76 5.61 8.03
CA VAL A 230 2.45 6.45 9.01
C VAL A 230 1.57 7.64 9.38
N ARG A 231 1.94 8.35 10.45
CA ARG A 231 1.36 9.67 10.76
C ARG A 231 1.70 10.68 9.65
N PRO A 232 0.79 11.58 9.25
CA PRO A 232 1.05 12.60 8.23
C PRO A 232 2.31 13.45 8.50
N SER A 233 2.61 13.76 9.75
CA SER A 233 3.80 14.53 10.16
C SER A 233 5.13 13.87 9.80
N LEU A 234 5.16 12.54 9.63
CA LEU A 234 6.36 11.81 9.23
C LEU A 234 6.61 11.85 7.72
N VAL A 235 5.61 12.20 6.91
CA VAL A 235 5.70 12.15 5.44
C VAL A 235 6.69 13.17 4.91
N THR A 236 6.58 14.45 5.27
CA THR A 236 7.48 15.49 4.76
C THR A 236 8.96 15.21 5.11
N PRO A 237 9.33 14.87 6.36
CA PRO A 237 10.69 14.47 6.69
C PRO A 237 11.17 13.24 5.91
N ALA A 238 10.33 12.22 5.73
CA ALA A 238 10.69 11.01 5.02
C ALA A 238 10.94 11.26 3.53
N LEU A 239 10.03 11.97 2.85
CA LEU A 239 10.19 12.35 1.45
C LEU A 239 11.43 13.22 1.25
N SER A 240 11.67 14.18 2.16
CA SER A 240 12.86 15.03 2.11
C SER A 240 14.16 14.25 2.29
N GLU A 241 14.14 13.13 3.03
CA GLU A 241 15.32 12.29 3.18
C GLU A 241 15.52 11.40 1.95
N LEU A 242 14.48 10.71 1.49
CA LEU A 242 14.53 9.85 0.30
C LEU A 242 14.97 10.62 -0.95
N SER A 243 14.48 11.86 -1.14
CA SER A 243 14.83 12.69 -2.28
C SER A 243 16.32 13.07 -2.37
N LYS A 244 17.11 12.83 -1.31
CA LYS A 244 18.57 13.07 -1.32
C LYS A 244 19.35 11.89 -1.90
N HIS A 245 18.75 10.70 -1.89
CA HIS A 245 19.45 9.44 -2.16
C HIS A 245 19.01 8.76 -3.46
N MET A 246 17.94 9.25 -4.11
CA MET A 246 17.44 8.66 -5.35
C MET A 246 16.58 9.64 -6.17
N ASP A 247 16.43 9.31 -7.45
CA ASP A 247 15.61 10.06 -8.41
C ASP A 247 14.30 9.34 -8.79
N LEU A 248 14.00 8.18 -8.19
CA LEU A 248 12.75 7.49 -8.46
C LEU A 248 11.56 8.34 -7.97
N PRO A 249 10.40 8.27 -8.66
CA PRO A 249 9.16 8.83 -8.19
C PRO A 249 8.88 8.45 -6.73
N LEU A 250 8.62 9.44 -5.87
CA LEU A 250 8.27 9.15 -4.48
C LEU A 250 6.77 8.91 -4.34
N ILE A 251 6.40 8.12 -3.33
CA ILE A 251 5.01 7.77 -3.02
C ILE A 251 4.68 8.04 -1.55
N ALA A 252 3.50 8.62 -1.29
CA ALA A 252 3.04 8.88 0.08
C ALA A 252 1.53 8.63 0.24
N TYR A 253 1.16 7.73 1.14
CA TYR A 253 -0.24 7.50 1.51
C TYR A 253 -0.36 7.23 3.01
N PRO A 254 -0.35 8.28 3.86
CA PRO A 254 -0.39 8.14 5.32
C PRO A 254 -1.80 7.80 5.84
N ASN A 255 -1.89 7.58 7.16
CA ASN A 255 -3.19 7.52 7.86
C ASN A 255 -3.84 8.92 7.89
N SER A 256 -5.17 9.00 8.08
CA SER A 256 -5.92 10.27 8.06
C SER A 256 -5.39 11.35 9.02
N GLY A 257 -5.04 11.00 10.27
CA GLY A 257 -4.46 11.96 11.23
C GLY A 257 -4.50 11.52 12.70
N GLU A 258 -5.23 10.47 13.02
CA GLU A 258 -5.31 9.92 14.36
C GLU A 258 -4.27 8.80 14.58
N THR A 259 -4.09 8.34 15.82
CA THR A 259 -2.98 7.44 16.17
C THR A 259 -3.44 5.99 16.30
N TYR A 260 -2.67 5.07 15.71
CA TYR A 260 -2.83 3.63 15.94
C TYR A 260 -1.91 3.19 17.07
N ASP A 261 -2.45 2.46 18.04
CA ASP A 261 -1.69 1.77 19.07
C ASP A 261 -1.50 0.31 18.66
N ALA A 262 -0.26 -0.07 18.35
CA ALA A 262 0.08 -1.43 17.93
C ALA A 262 0.05 -2.44 19.08
N ASP A 263 0.16 -2.02 20.34
CA ASP A 263 0.12 -2.90 21.51
C ASP A 263 -1.33 -3.29 21.85
N THR A 264 -2.26 -2.34 21.69
CA THR A 264 -3.70 -2.57 21.97
C THR A 264 -4.52 -2.87 20.71
N LEU A 265 -3.95 -2.69 19.52
CA LEU A 265 -4.62 -2.78 18.22
C LEU A 265 -5.85 -1.85 18.11
N THR A 266 -5.75 -0.65 18.69
CA THR A 266 -6.85 0.32 18.71
C THR A 266 -6.50 1.68 18.13
N TRP A 267 -7.54 2.37 17.69
CA TRP A 267 -7.48 3.73 17.17
C TRP A 267 -7.82 4.74 18.25
N HIS A 268 -7.04 5.82 18.32
CA HIS A 268 -7.29 6.96 19.19
C HIS A 268 -7.43 8.25 18.38
N ASP A 269 -8.50 9.02 18.66
CA ASP A 269 -8.81 10.29 18.01
C ASP A 269 -7.68 11.33 18.10
N GLY A 270 -7.64 12.22 17.11
CA GLY A 270 -7.10 13.58 17.26
C GLY A 270 -5.63 13.73 17.68
N ALA A 271 -4.70 13.34 16.82
CA ALA A 271 -3.29 13.76 16.95
C ALA A 271 -2.88 14.82 15.93
N GLU A 272 -3.37 14.72 14.69
CA GLU A 272 -3.02 15.61 13.56
C GLU A 272 -4.25 15.95 12.73
N PRO A 273 -4.26 17.08 12.00
CA PRO A 273 -5.41 17.45 11.19
C PRO A 273 -5.54 16.52 9.96
N GLY A 274 -6.78 16.33 9.50
CA GLY A 274 -7.14 15.35 8.46
C GLY A 274 -6.58 15.63 7.06
N VAL A 275 -7.02 14.83 6.09
CA VAL A 275 -6.53 14.82 4.69
C VAL A 275 -6.45 16.20 4.06
N GLY A 276 -7.46 17.06 4.31
CA GLY A 276 -7.50 18.44 3.81
C GLY A 276 -6.32 19.34 4.22
N SER A 277 -5.62 19.00 5.30
CA SER A 277 -4.46 19.77 5.80
C SER A 277 -3.11 19.28 5.30
N TRP A 278 -3.04 18.12 4.64
CA TRP A 278 -1.78 17.54 4.22
C TRP A 278 -1.01 18.48 3.27
N PRO A 279 0.31 18.68 3.44
CA PRO A 279 1.08 19.60 2.61
C PRO A 279 1.44 18.97 1.24
N VAL A 280 0.43 18.58 0.47
CA VAL A 280 0.53 17.87 -0.83
C VAL A 280 1.43 18.59 -1.84
N ALA A 281 1.37 19.93 -1.90
CA ALA A 281 2.23 20.73 -2.77
C ALA A 281 3.71 20.61 -2.37
N GLU A 282 4.00 20.52 -1.07
CA GLU A 282 5.36 20.29 -0.58
C GLU A 282 5.82 18.87 -0.92
N TRP A 283 4.99 17.85 -0.69
CA TRP A 283 5.31 16.47 -1.06
C TRP A 283 5.64 16.36 -2.55
N THR A 284 4.86 17.02 -3.41
CA THR A 284 5.08 17.07 -4.86
C THR A 284 6.42 17.72 -5.21
N ARG A 285 6.77 18.84 -4.54
CA ARG A 285 8.07 19.51 -4.69
C ARG A 285 9.24 18.63 -4.26
N LEU A 286 9.04 17.78 -3.26
CA LEU A 286 10.03 16.80 -2.80
C LEU A 286 10.15 15.56 -3.70
N GLY A 287 9.33 15.45 -4.75
CA GLY A 287 9.39 14.35 -5.72
C GLY A 287 8.26 13.34 -5.60
N ALA A 288 7.26 13.57 -4.73
CA ALA A 288 6.07 12.71 -4.71
C ALA A 288 5.33 12.81 -6.05
N ARG A 289 5.08 11.66 -6.67
CA ARG A 289 4.28 11.52 -7.90
C ARG A 289 3.13 10.54 -7.72
N ILE A 290 3.04 9.88 -6.57
CA ILE A 290 1.92 9.03 -6.20
C ILE A 290 1.49 9.43 -4.79
N ILE A 291 0.21 9.75 -4.61
CA ILE A 291 -0.35 10.20 -3.34
C ILE A 291 -1.70 9.51 -3.11
N GLY A 292 -1.98 9.07 -1.90
CA GLY A 292 -3.28 8.49 -1.55
C GLY A 292 -3.48 8.43 -0.04
N GLY A 293 -4.25 7.47 0.43
CA GLY A 293 -4.47 7.26 1.86
C GLY A 293 -4.27 5.81 2.32
N CYS A 294 -3.93 5.64 3.59
CA CYS A 294 -3.96 4.35 4.27
C CYS A 294 -5.18 4.28 5.20
N CYS A 295 -5.00 3.87 6.45
CA CYS A 295 -6.11 3.69 7.38
C CYS A 295 -6.93 4.97 7.60
N ARG A 296 -8.26 4.77 7.68
CA ARG A 296 -9.30 5.80 7.91
C ARG A 296 -9.38 6.92 6.87
N VAL A 297 -8.66 6.81 5.76
CA VAL A 297 -8.87 7.66 4.59
C VAL A 297 -9.98 7.05 3.73
N ARG A 298 -11.08 7.80 3.55
CA ARG A 298 -12.31 7.35 2.91
C ARG A 298 -12.41 7.89 1.47
N PRO A 299 -13.38 7.42 0.67
CA PRO A 299 -13.59 7.95 -0.69
C PRO A 299 -13.77 9.48 -0.73
N ASP A 300 -14.46 10.09 0.22
CA ASP A 300 -14.62 11.56 0.26
C ASP A 300 -13.29 12.30 0.46
N ASP A 301 -12.39 11.73 1.26
CA ASP A 301 -11.03 12.27 1.45
C ASP A 301 -10.20 12.16 0.15
N ILE A 302 -10.35 11.05 -0.59
CA ILE A 302 -9.69 10.86 -1.89
C ILE A 302 -10.25 11.84 -2.93
N ALA A 303 -11.54 12.14 -2.89
CA ALA A 303 -12.15 13.15 -3.76
C ALA A 303 -11.56 14.54 -3.48
N GLU A 304 -11.45 14.93 -2.21
CA GLU A 304 -10.79 16.17 -1.82
C GLU A 304 -9.32 16.20 -2.28
N LEU A 305 -8.59 15.11 -2.09
CA LEU A 305 -7.20 14.99 -2.51
C LEU A 305 -7.05 15.13 -4.02
N SER A 306 -7.91 14.48 -4.81
CA SER A 306 -7.93 14.53 -6.27
C SER A 306 -8.20 15.93 -6.81
N GLU A 307 -9.12 16.67 -6.20
CA GLU A 307 -9.36 18.07 -6.54
C GLU A 307 -8.16 18.97 -6.25
N ARG A 308 -7.40 18.67 -5.19
CA ARG A 308 -6.24 19.47 -4.76
C ARG A 308 -4.99 19.19 -5.58
N THR A 309 -4.81 17.97 -6.08
CA THR A 309 -3.68 17.61 -6.96
C THR A 309 -3.88 18.06 -8.40
N SER A 310 -5.13 18.23 -8.85
CA SER A 310 -5.48 18.64 -10.22
C SER A 310 -5.38 20.14 -10.50
N ARG A 311 -5.06 20.97 -9.49
CA ARG A 311 -4.97 22.44 -9.57
C ARG A 311 -3.53 22.92 -9.71
#